data_AF-A0A938M8P1-F1
#
_entry.id   AF-A0A938M8P1-F1
#
_cell.length_a   1.000
_cell.length_b   1.000
_cell.length_c   1.000
_cell.angle_alpha   90.00
_cell.angle_beta   90.00
_cell.angle_gamma   90.00
#
_symmetry.space_group_name_H-M   'P 1'
#
loop_
_entity.id
_entity.type
_entity.pdbx_description
1 polymer ?
#
loop_
_entity_poly.entity_id
_entity_poly.type
_entity_poly.pdbx_seq_one_letter_code
_entity_poly.pdbx_strand_id
1 'polypeptide(L)'
;MAIRRPPSKIQPEVADAYPVLFPRLVQPVLDRHCVPCHAKHEKAPNLSGAEFGRNGWSKSFETLSRYAWAKHGGNGGCRANVTSYSIPGQVGARASKLFALLEKGHHDVRLPAEDLRRITLWLDCNSNFYGAYRDADKQARGQVVMPELE
;
A
#
# COMPACT_ATOMS: atom_id res chain seq x y z
N MET A 1 -21.76 20.07 -12.71
CA MET A 1 -21.99 19.35 -11.43
C MET A 1 -22.08 17.85 -11.71
N ALA A 2 -21.56 17.01 -10.82
CA ALA A 2 -21.55 15.55 -10.99
C ALA A 2 -22.95 14.95 -11.22
N ILE A 3 -24.01 15.57 -10.67
CA ILE A 3 -25.41 15.15 -10.87
C ILE A 3 -25.95 15.35 -12.30
N ARG A 4 -25.22 16.04 -13.18
CA ARG A 4 -25.63 16.28 -14.58
C ARG A 4 -24.90 15.37 -15.58
N ARG A 5 -23.93 14.58 -15.13
CA ARG A 5 -23.18 13.64 -15.98
C ARG A 5 -23.78 12.24 -15.80
N PRO A 6 -23.83 11.41 -16.86
CA PRO A 6 -24.26 10.02 -16.73
C PRO A 6 -23.35 9.24 -15.75
N PRO A 7 -23.88 8.17 -15.10
CA PRO A 7 -23.07 7.29 -14.28
C PRO A 7 -21.83 6.80 -15.02
N SER A 8 -20.71 6.70 -14.32
CA SER A 8 -19.47 6.16 -14.90
C SER A 8 -19.53 4.65 -14.92
N LYS A 9 -19.12 4.04 -16.03
CA LYS A 9 -18.94 2.59 -16.08
C LYS A 9 -17.84 2.20 -15.10
N ILE A 10 -18.12 1.25 -14.22
CA ILE A 10 -17.11 0.66 -13.33
C ILE A 10 -16.08 -0.03 -14.22
N GLN A 11 -14.82 0.33 -14.01
CA GLN A 11 -13.70 -0.34 -14.67
C GLN A 11 -13.11 -1.36 -13.69
N PRO A 12 -12.65 -2.52 -14.16
CA PRO A 12 -11.85 -3.41 -13.36
C PRO A 12 -10.64 -2.68 -12.79
N GLU A 13 -10.24 -3.07 -11.58
CA GLU A 13 -9.01 -2.58 -10.97
C GLU A 13 -7.78 -3.25 -11.61
N VAL A 14 -6.58 -2.81 -11.25
CA VAL A 14 -5.34 -3.46 -11.70
C VAL A 14 -5.38 -4.98 -11.46
N ALA A 15 -4.82 -5.74 -12.39
CA ALA A 15 -4.73 -7.19 -12.25
C ALA A 15 -4.08 -7.54 -10.91
N ASP A 16 -4.59 -8.58 -10.26
CA ASP A 16 -4.11 -9.06 -8.96
C ASP A 16 -4.36 -8.13 -7.76
N ALA A 17 -5.17 -7.08 -7.91
CA ALA A 17 -5.59 -6.21 -6.81
C ALA A 17 -6.36 -6.93 -5.70
N TYR A 18 -7.10 -7.99 -6.05
CA TYR A 18 -7.90 -8.75 -5.10
C TYR A 18 -7.35 -10.16 -4.92
N PRO A 19 -7.24 -10.68 -3.69
CA PRO A 19 -7.37 -9.95 -2.42
C PRO A 19 -6.26 -8.91 -2.25
N VAL A 20 -6.53 -7.84 -1.48
CA VAL A 20 -5.56 -6.77 -1.22
C VAL A 20 -4.47 -7.31 -0.29
N LEU A 21 -3.36 -7.71 -0.89
CA LEU A 21 -2.18 -8.28 -0.24
C LEU A 21 -0.95 -7.46 -0.62
N PHE A 22 -0.24 -6.90 0.35
CA PHE A 22 0.96 -6.11 0.07
C PHE A 22 2.02 -6.88 -0.75
N PRO A 23 2.34 -8.16 -0.43
CA PRO A 23 3.32 -8.92 -1.21
C PRO A 23 2.94 -9.15 -2.68
N ARG A 24 1.65 -9.10 -3.03
CA ARG A 24 1.18 -9.23 -4.43
C ARG A 24 1.00 -7.90 -5.12
N LEU A 25 0.46 -6.92 -4.39
CA LEU A 25 0.03 -5.65 -4.98
C LEU A 25 1.19 -4.67 -5.10
N VAL A 26 2.00 -4.53 -4.05
CA VAL A 26 3.00 -3.45 -3.93
C VAL A 26 4.42 -3.97 -4.10
N GLN A 27 4.76 -5.11 -3.48
CA GLN A 27 6.14 -5.61 -3.53
C GLN A 27 6.69 -5.76 -4.96
N PRO A 28 5.93 -6.26 -5.97
CA PRO A 28 6.45 -6.36 -7.34
C PRO A 28 6.78 -5.00 -7.96
N VAL A 29 6.10 -3.92 -7.55
CA VAL A 29 6.42 -2.55 -7.98
C VAL A 29 7.76 -2.12 -7.36
N LEU A 30 7.96 -2.40 -6.08
CA LEU A 30 9.22 -2.08 -5.38
C LEU A 30 10.38 -2.87 -5.96
N ASP A 31 10.19 -4.15 -6.25
CA ASP A 31 11.22 -5.02 -6.82
C ASP A 31 11.71 -4.52 -8.18
N ARG A 32 10.80 -3.99 -9.01
CA ARG A 32 11.13 -3.40 -10.31
C ARG A 32 11.84 -2.06 -10.20
N HIS A 33 11.35 -1.16 -9.34
CA HIS A 33 11.67 0.27 -9.42
C HIS A 33 12.49 0.81 -8.27
N CYS A 34 12.52 0.13 -7.12
CA CYS A 34 13.07 0.67 -5.87
C CYS A 34 14.22 -0.19 -5.34
N VAL A 35 14.00 -1.50 -5.23
CA VAL A 35 14.96 -2.46 -4.64
C VAL A 35 16.34 -2.41 -5.30
N PRO A 36 16.49 -2.34 -6.64
CA PRO A 36 17.82 -2.36 -7.26
C PRO A 36 18.74 -1.21 -6.83
N CYS A 37 18.18 -0.02 -6.58
CA CYS A 37 18.94 1.13 -6.09
C CYS A 37 19.09 1.07 -4.57
N HIS A 38 18.03 0.75 -3.84
CA HIS A 38 18.05 0.67 -2.38
C HIS A 38 19.02 -0.41 -1.86
N ALA A 39 19.20 -1.51 -2.58
CA ALA A 39 20.16 -2.56 -2.21
C ALA A 39 21.62 -2.14 -2.38
N LYS A 40 21.91 -1.12 -3.20
CA LYS A 40 23.28 -0.64 -3.49
C LYS A 40 23.73 0.49 -2.59
N HIS A 41 22.80 1.17 -1.94
CA HIS A 41 23.09 2.35 -1.13
C HIS A 41 22.88 2.03 0.35
N GLU A 42 23.96 1.96 1.13
CA GLU A 42 23.91 1.58 2.56
C GLU A 42 22.99 2.46 3.41
N LYS A 43 22.82 3.74 3.03
CA LYS A 43 21.93 4.68 3.73
C LYS A 43 20.47 4.57 3.31
N ALA A 44 20.18 3.84 2.23
CA ALA A 44 18.82 3.66 1.76
C ALA A 44 18.10 2.65 2.67
N PRO A 45 16.83 2.89 3.03
CA PRO A 45 16.09 1.96 3.85
C PRO A 45 15.83 0.65 3.07
N ASN A 46 15.81 -0.48 3.79
CA ASN A 46 15.61 -1.79 3.18
C ASN A 46 14.17 -1.94 2.66
N LEU A 47 14.04 -2.24 1.36
CA LEU A 47 12.79 -2.48 0.65
C LEU A 47 12.63 -3.93 0.14
N SER A 48 13.40 -4.86 0.71
CA SER A 48 13.32 -6.28 0.39
C SER A 48 11.99 -6.88 0.83
N GLY A 49 11.36 -7.62 -0.09
CA GLY A 49 10.21 -8.48 0.18
C GLY A 49 10.60 -9.88 0.67
N ALA A 50 11.87 -10.27 0.51
CA ALA A 50 12.38 -11.60 0.87
C ALA A 50 12.91 -11.66 2.30
N GLU A 51 13.19 -10.51 2.90
CA GLU A 51 13.63 -10.39 4.29
C GLU A 51 12.45 -10.04 5.19
N PHE A 52 12.31 -10.77 6.30
CA PHE A 52 11.24 -10.59 7.26
C PHE A 52 11.76 -10.00 8.57
N GLY A 53 10.99 -9.07 9.13
CA GLY A 53 11.29 -8.42 10.40
C GLY A 53 10.47 -8.98 11.55
N ARG A 54 10.11 -8.10 12.48
CA ARG A 54 9.32 -8.48 13.66
C ARG A 54 7.88 -8.75 13.21
N ASN A 55 7.21 -9.70 13.86
CA ASN A 55 5.81 -10.06 13.56
C ASN A 55 5.57 -10.69 12.16
N GLY A 56 6.62 -11.13 11.46
CA GLY A 56 6.49 -11.84 10.18
C GLY A 56 6.13 -10.94 9.00
N TRP A 57 6.40 -9.63 9.09
CA TRP A 57 6.23 -8.70 7.96
C TRP A 57 7.52 -8.53 7.18
N SER A 58 7.42 -8.29 5.87
CA SER A 58 8.60 -7.99 5.05
C SER A 58 9.23 -6.67 5.46
N LYS A 59 10.55 -6.53 5.26
CA LYS A 59 11.30 -5.30 5.57
C LYS A 59 10.77 -4.10 4.80
N SER A 60 10.38 -4.29 3.54
CA SER A 60 9.68 -3.30 2.73
C SER A 60 8.42 -2.74 3.39
N PHE A 61 7.59 -3.60 3.97
CA PHE A 61 6.36 -3.18 4.62
C PHE A 61 6.65 -2.41 5.93
N GLU A 62 7.58 -2.90 6.74
CA GLU A 62 8.01 -2.22 7.97
C GLU A 62 8.55 -0.81 7.68
N THR A 63 9.27 -0.65 6.57
CA THR A 63 9.78 0.63 6.09
C THR A 63 8.64 1.54 5.63
N LEU A 64 7.80 1.07 4.70
CA LEU A 64 6.80 1.91 4.02
C LEU A 64 5.59 2.25 4.89
N SER A 65 5.17 1.36 5.80
CA SER A 65 4.00 1.57 6.67
C SER A 65 4.09 2.87 7.49
N ARG A 66 5.30 3.34 7.79
CA ARG A 66 5.57 4.62 8.47
C ARG A 66 5.22 5.86 7.65
N TYR A 67 5.13 5.70 6.33
CA TYR A 67 4.84 6.77 5.36
C TYR A 67 3.46 6.59 4.70
N ALA A 68 2.86 5.42 4.86
CA ALA A 68 1.66 5.01 4.16
C ALA A 68 0.40 5.73 4.64
N TRP A 69 0.33 6.12 5.92
CA TRP A 69 -0.94 6.57 6.50
C TRP A 69 -0.88 7.95 7.18
N ALA A 70 -1.90 8.78 6.93
CA ALA A 70 -2.24 9.96 7.73
C ALA A 70 -3.68 9.84 8.28
N LYS A 71 -3.85 10.07 9.58
CA LYS A 71 -5.08 9.82 10.40
C LYS A 71 -5.50 8.34 10.46
N HIS A 72 -4.86 7.57 11.35
CA HIS A 72 -5.03 6.12 11.51
C HIS A 72 -6.50 5.68 11.58
N GLY A 73 -6.93 4.79 10.68
CA GLY A 73 -8.01 3.83 10.96
C GLY A 73 -7.47 2.62 11.72
N GLY A 74 -8.29 1.96 12.54
CA GLY A 74 -7.90 0.78 13.34
C GLY A 74 -8.00 0.99 14.85
N ASN A 75 -7.58 -0.03 15.63
CA ASN A 75 -7.67 0.01 17.09
C ASN A 75 -6.86 1.17 17.67
N GLY A 76 -7.57 2.12 18.30
CA GLY A 76 -6.97 3.33 18.87
C GLY A 76 -6.84 4.51 17.89
N GLY A 77 -7.22 4.35 16.62
CA GLY A 77 -7.19 5.39 15.60
C GLY A 77 -7.98 6.64 16.00
N CYS A 78 -9.18 6.47 16.56
CA CYS A 78 -9.97 7.60 17.06
C CYS A 78 -9.26 8.39 18.17
N ARG A 79 -8.53 7.69 19.05
CA ARG A 79 -7.74 8.32 20.13
C ARG A 79 -6.55 9.08 19.57
N ALA A 80 -5.83 8.50 18.62
CA ALA A 80 -4.68 9.14 17.98
C ALA A 80 -5.09 10.34 17.10
N ASN A 81 -6.22 10.23 16.41
CA ASN A 81 -6.74 11.28 15.53
C ASN A 81 -7.49 12.37 16.29
N VAL A 82 -7.84 12.11 17.56
CA VAL A 82 -8.70 12.98 18.39
C VAL A 82 -10.08 13.21 17.75
N THR A 83 -10.51 12.29 16.89
CA THR A 83 -11.79 12.35 16.18
C THR A 83 -12.26 10.97 15.75
N SER A 84 -13.59 10.79 15.63
CA SER A 84 -14.25 9.59 15.10
C SER A 84 -14.60 9.68 13.61
N TYR A 85 -14.29 10.78 12.93
CA TYR A 85 -14.64 10.98 11.52
C TYR A 85 -13.41 11.24 10.64
N SER A 86 -13.53 10.86 9.37
CA SER A 86 -12.56 11.18 8.33
C SER A 86 -12.86 12.53 7.71
N ILE A 87 -11.81 13.29 7.35
CA ILE A 87 -11.96 14.54 6.60
C ILE A 87 -11.61 14.27 5.13
N PRO A 88 -12.44 14.71 4.17
CA PRO A 88 -12.16 14.54 2.75
C PRO A 88 -10.74 15.01 2.39
N GLY A 89 -10.01 14.14 1.68
CA GLY A 89 -8.63 14.40 1.28
C GLY A 89 -7.56 14.29 2.37
N GLN A 90 -7.93 13.94 3.61
CA GLN A 90 -7.00 13.71 4.73
C GLN A 90 -6.87 12.23 5.10
N VAL A 91 -7.25 11.32 4.21
CA VAL A 91 -7.12 9.86 4.37
C VAL A 91 -6.60 9.23 3.08
N GLY A 92 -6.09 8.00 3.18
CA GLY A 92 -5.62 7.20 2.04
C GLY A 92 -4.40 7.78 1.34
N ALA A 93 -4.26 7.49 0.05
CA ALA A 93 -3.13 7.88 -0.79
C ALA A 93 -2.90 9.39 -0.76
N ARG A 94 -3.98 10.17 -0.91
CA ARG A 94 -3.93 11.64 -0.98
C ARG A 94 -3.31 12.31 0.25
N ALA A 95 -3.43 11.69 1.42
CA ALA A 95 -2.87 12.20 2.66
C ALA A 95 -1.56 11.52 3.07
N SER A 96 -1.18 10.43 2.39
CA SER A 96 0.03 9.68 2.70
C SER A 96 1.30 10.49 2.38
N LYS A 97 2.32 10.35 3.23
CA LYS A 97 3.65 10.91 2.97
C LYS A 97 4.32 10.19 1.81
N LEU A 98 4.04 8.90 1.63
CA LEU A 98 4.59 8.10 0.54
C LEU A 98 4.13 8.63 -0.82
N PHE A 99 2.82 8.84 -1.01
CA PHE A 99 2.32 9.37 -2.28
C PHE A 99 2.87 10.77 -2.56
N ALA A 100 2.90 11.65 -1.55
CA ALA A 100 3.48 12.99 -1.71
C ALA A 100 4.97 12.96 -2.08
N LEU A 101 5.73 11.97 -1.60
CA LEU A 101 7.13 11.77 -2.00
C LEU A 101 7.22 11.30 -3.45
N LEU A 102 6.41 10.32 -3.84
CA LEU A 102 6.40 9.79 -5.20
C LEU A 102 5.92 10.83 -6.23
N GLU A 103 4.93 11.64 -5.89
CA GLU A 103 4.41 12.72 -6.74
C GLU A 103 5.45 13.82 -6.99
N LYS A 104 6.26 14.15 -5.97
CA LYS A 104 7.40 15.08 -6.12
C LYS A 104 8.54 14.50 -6.96
N GLY A 105 8.54 13.19 -7.18
CA GLY A 105 9.62 12.45 -7.79
C GLY A 105 10.64 11.94 -6.77
N HIS A 106 11.30 10.85 -7.12
CA HIS A 106 12.36 10.24 -6.31
C HIS A 106 13.54 9.85 -7.20
N HIS A 107 14.54 10.73 -7.28
CA HIS A 107 15.67 10.61 -8.22
C HIS A 107 15.17 10.44 -9.66
N ASP A 108 15.71 9.46 -10.39
CA ASP A 108 15.39 9.19 -11.79
C ASP A 108 14.21 8.21 -11.97
N VAL A 109 13.55 7.80 -10.87
CA VAL A 109 12.44 6.84 -10.94
C VAL A 109 11.24 7.49 -11.64
N ARG A 110 10.77 6.83 -12.71
CA ARG A 110 9.52 7.15 -13.40
C ARG A 110 8.59 5.95 -13.32
N LEU A 111 7.56 6.06 -12.47
CA LEU A 111 6.59 4.99 -12.31
C LEU A 111 5.55 5.02 -13.45
N PRO A 112 5.32 3.89 -14.13
CA PRO A 112 4.14 3.72 -14.98
C PRO A 112 2.84 3.98 -14.20
N ALA A 113 1.80 4.45 -14.89
CA ALA A 113 0.53 4.78 -14.27
C ALA A 113 -0.10 3.59 -13.51
N GLU A 114 0.03 2.37 -14.03
CA GLU A 114 -0.44 1.16 -13.35
C GLU A 114 0.33 0.88 -12.04
N ASP A 115 1.65 1.05 -12.06
CA ASP A 115 2.50 0.82 -10.88
C ASP A 115 2.24 1.86 -9.79
N LEU A 116 2.04 3.12 -10.17
CA LEU A 116 1.58 4.14 -9.23
C LEU A 116 0.18 3.78 -8.67
N ARG A 117 -0.73 3.31 -9.54
CA ARG A 117 -2.09 2.89 -9.13
C ARG A 117 -2.05 1.74 -8.13
N ARG A 118 -1.16 0.76 -8.28
CA ARG A 118 -0.97 -0.34 -7.32
C ARG A 118 -0.60 0.18 -5.93
N ILE A 119 0.33 1.14 -5.86
CA ILE A 119 0.73 1.77 -4.60
C ILE A 119 -0.44 2.59 -4.01
N THR A 120 -1.09 3.44 -4.81
CA THR A 120 -2.20 4.27 -4.31
C THR A 120 -3.40 3.44 -3.86
N LEU A 121 -3.70 2.34 -4.56
CA LEU A 121 -4.76 1.42 -4.18
C LEU A 121 -4.49 0.80 -2.81
N TRP A 122 -3.26 0.34 -2.56
CA TRP A 122 -2.87 -0.16 -1.24
C TRP A 122 -3.01 0.93 -0.15
N LEU A 123 -2.58 2.16 -0.43
CA LEU A 123 -2.71 3.28 0.50
C LEU A 123 -4.18 3.59 0.83
N ASP A 124 -5.06 3.56 -0.18
CA ASP A 124 -6.50 3.77 -0.01
C ASP A 124 -7.18 2.58 0.69
N CYS A 125 -6.69 1.35 0.50
CA CYS A 125 -7.20 0.11 1.09
C CYS A 125 -6.56 -0.24 2.44
N ASN A 126 -6.39 0.77 3.27
CA ASN A 126 -5.87 0.65 4.61
C ASN A 126 -4.37 0.29 4.78
N SER A 127 -3.59 0.26 3.72
CA SER A 127 -2.17 -0.09 3.79
C SER A 127 -1.89 -1.40 4.55
N ASN A 128 -2.79 -2.39 4.45
CA ASN A 128 -2.68 -3.65 5.16
C ASN A 128 -1.55 -4.52 4.58
N PHE A 129 -1.02 -5.43 5.39
CA PHE A 129 -0.06 -6.43 4.90
C PHE A 129 -0.78 -7.67 4.34
N TYR A 130 -1.66 -8.26 5.15
CA TYR A 130 -2.45 -9.44 4.83
C TYR A 130 -3.93 -9.10 4.69
N GLY A 131 -4.62 -9.84 3.82
CA GLY A 131 -6.01 -9.62 3.43
C GLY A 131 -6.95 -10.72 3.92
N ALA A 132 -6.42 -11.78 4.53
CA ALA A 132 -7.17 -12.86 5.16
C ALA A 132 -6.58 -13.18 6.54
N TYR A 133 -7.41 -13.73 7.44
CA TYR A 133 -7.03 -14.13 8.80
C TYR A 133 -6.44 -15.55 8.90
N ARG A 134 -6.10 -16.17 7.77
CA ARG A 134 -5.53 -17.53 7.71
C ARG A 134 -4.36 -17.62 6.74
N ASP A 135 -3.61 -18.71 6.80
CA ASP A 135 -2.52 -19.01 5.85
C ASP A 135 -1.51 -17.86 5.67
N ALA A 136 -1.08 -17.22 6.76
CA ALA A 136 -0.19 -16.05 6.73
C ALA A 136 1.08 -16.30 5.91
N ASP A 137 1.68 -17.48 6.02
CA ASP A 137 2.87 -17.87 5.24
C ASP A 137 2.63 -17.89 3.73
N LYS A 138 1.43 -18.30 3.29
CA LYS A 138 1.06 -18.28 1.87
C LYS A 138 0.93 -16.84 1.39
N GLN A 139 0.25 -16.00 2.17
CA GLN A 139 0.10 -14.57 1.87
C GLN A 139 1.46 -13.86 1.82
N ALA A 140 2.38 -14.16 2.75
CA ALA A 140 3.74 -13.63 2.80
C ALA A 140 4.53 -13.89 1.52
N ARG A 141 4.34 -15.07 0.92
CA ARG A 141 4.95 -15.48 -0.36
C ARG A 141 4.20 -14.96 -1.59
N GLY A 142 3.21 -14.08 -1.41
CA GLY A 142 2.41 -13.55 -2.50
C GLY A 142 1.43 -14.55 -3.12
N GLN A 143 1.11 -15.64 -2.42
CA GLN A 143 0.05 -16.55 -2.87
C GLN A 143 -1.32 -15.97 -2.55
N VAL A 144 -2.30 -16.28 -3.40
CA VAL A 144 -3.69 -15.86 -3.19
C VAL A 144 -4.29 -16.65 -2.03
N VAL A 145 -4.77 -15.92 -1.02
CA VAL A 145 -5.58 -16.46 0.07
C VAL A 145 -6.84 -15.60 0.16
N MET A 146 -7.97 -16.19 -0.17
CA MET A 146 -9.25 -15.48 -0.16
C MET A 146 -9.74 -15.26 1.27
N PRO A 147 -10.35 -14.10 1.58
CA PRO A 147 -11.07 -13.95 2.83
C PRO A 147 -12.30 -14.87 2.82
N GLU A 148 -12.57 -15.50 3.96
CA GLU A 148 -13.75 -16.33 4.17
C GLU A 148 -14.65 -15.65 5.21
N LEU A 149 -15.96 -15.75 5.00
CA LEU A 149 -16.95 -15.39 6.00
C LEU A 149 -17.26 -16.69 6.75
N GLU A 150 -16.83 -16.78 8.00
CA GLU A 150 -17.23 -17.86 8.92
C GLU A 150 -18.72 -17.79 9.26
#